data_AF-A0A3M1UJV9-F1
#
_entry.id   AF-A0A3M1UJV9-F1
#
_cell.length_a   1.000
_cell.length_b   1.000
_cell.length_c   1.000
_cell.angle_alpha   90.00
_cell.angle_beta   90.00
_cell.angle_gamma   90.00
#
_symmetry.space_group_name_H-M   'P 1'
#
loop_
_entity.id
_entity.type
_entity.pdbx_description
1 polymer ?
#
loop_
_entity_poly.entity_id
_entity_poly.type
_entity_poly.pdbx_seq_one_letter_code
_entity_poly.pdbx_strand_id
1 'polypeptide(L)'
;ALRALGHAPTVWHINEGHAAFLVLERVRELVASEGLAFQEALESVAAATVFTTHTPVPAGHDIFDHELMRIYFGQYVEELGIDMDTFLSLGSSPQNVGGFNQTALALRGSRFHNGVSRIHGGVASRMEAYIWPQVPPEENPIGHVTNGVHVPTFIARDWSNTFDMRFGREWRNELLNAEYWQRIDEIPSHSFWSIRQGLKAELLEDVRKRITRQYRRNGLAESFIERATRFLSPHETDVLLLGFARRFATYKRATLIFSDPERLRRLLTDPERPVVLLFAGKAHPNDLPGQELMRVIQEYARRPEFIGHILLIEGYDMALARKLVTGVDVWINNPEYPMEASGTSGQKAGINGVINLSVLDGWWGEGYNGENGWAITPHGPNVDPAYRDREEGNELLDILEQQVIPLYYDHDGHGYSEGWVRMSKASIRSILPCFNSQRMVMDYVRHYYGKAARQGRLLSEHGHAGARDLAAWKHKVYATWPNVRLRLVGSPRESIMNGESVEIRVAANLDGLAAADVKVECVVGTEDEHGGFQPRHRFEFEPAGHNEVGETLFILRLTPPLPGLQQYLIRMYPWHSLLSHPFETGCMLWV
;
A
#
# COMPACT_ATOMS: atom_id res chain seq x y z
N ALA A 1 19.71 7.43 21.75
CA ALA A 1 19.96 8.58 20.84
C ALA A 1 19.00 9.74 21.09
N LEU A 2 17.68 9.60 20.88
CA LEU A 2 16.72 10.71 21.04
C LEU A 2 16.74 11.39 22.41
N ARG A 3 16.78 10.61 23.51
CA ARG A 3 16.93 11.17 24.86
C ARG A 3 18.22 11.97 25.05
N ALA A 4 19.33 11.48 24.51
CA ALA A 4 20.62 12.17 24.57
C ALA A 4 20.60 13.50 23.79
N LEU A 5 19.70 13.64 22.80
CA LEU A 5 19.44 14.89 22.08
C LEU A 5 18.38 15.78 22.79
N GLY A 6 17.87 15.37 23.95
CA GLY A 6 16.82 16.10 24.67
C GLY A 6 15.44 16.03 24.02
N HIS A 7 15.20 15.08 23.12
CA HIS A 7 13.91 14.91 22.46
C HIS A 7 13.02 13.91 23.21
N ALA A 8 11.76 14.31 23.44
CA ALA A 8 10.68 13.47 23.96
C ALA A 8 9.57 13.37 22.90
N PRO A 9 9.60 12.36 22.02
CA PRO A 9 8.58 12.22 20.98
C PRO A 9 7.21 11.93 21.58
N THR A 10 6.19 12.65 21.09
CA THR A 10 4.78 12.39 21.45
C THR A 10 4.18 11.23 20.69
N VAL A 11 4.77 10.83 19.56
CA VAL A 11 4.33 9.73 18.70
C VAL A 11 5.54 8.97 18.19
N TRP A 12 5.44 7.65 18.14
CA TRP A 12 6.46 6.74 17.65
C TRP A 12 5.92 5.99 16.43
N HIS A 13 6.65 6.00 15.33
CA HIS A 13 6.21 5.35 14.08
C HIS A 13 7.15 4.20 13.74
N ILE A 14 6.59 2.99 13.74
CA ILE A 14 7.23 1.76 13.28
C ILE A 14 7.00 1.65 11.78
N ASN A 15 8.08 1.73 11.01
CA ASN A 15 8.06 1.54 9.57
C ASN A 15 8.51 0.11 9.24
N GLU A 16 7.55 -0.76 8.92
CA GLU A 16 7.72 -2.21 8.82
C GLU A 16 8.14 -2.88 10.16
N GLY A 17 8.00 -4.21 10.26
CA GLY A 17 8.27 -4.97 11.49
C GLY A 17 9.68 -4.78 12.09
N HIS A 18 10.68 -4.38 11.30
CA HIS A 18 12.08 -4.27 11.71
C HIS A 18 12.33 -3.50 13.02
N ALA A 19 11.50 -2.50 13.32
CA ALA A 19 11.66 -1.65 14.49
C ALA A 19 10.68 -1.98 15.65
N ALA A 20 9.97 -3.10 15.59
CA ALA A 20 8.89 -3.42 16.54
C ALA A 20 9.37 -3.56 17.99
N PHE A 21 10.62 -3.96 18.23
CA PHE A 21 11.23 -3.98 19.57
C PHE A 21 11.27 -2.62 20.28
N LEU A 22 11.07 -1.50 19.57
CA LEU A 22 10.89 -0.20 20.23
C LEU A 22 9.71 -0.19 21.21
N VAL A 23 8.68 -1.00 20.94
CA VAL A 23 7.52 -1.15 21.83
C VAL A 23 7.99 -1.70 23.17
N LEU A 24 8.75 -2.79 23.14
CA LEU A 24 9.23 -3.48 24.35
C LEU A 24 10.09 -2.56 25.20
N GLU A 25 11.00 -1.78 24.59
CA GLU A 25 11.86 -0.86 25.35
C GLU A 25 11.09 0.27 26.01
N ARG A 26 10.09 0.81 25.32
CA ARG A 26 9.22 1.82 25.92
C ARG A 26 8.37 1.24 27.05
N VAL A 27 7.94 -0.01 26.94
CA VAL A 27 7.19 -0.69 28.00
C VAL A 27 8.08 -0.92 29.22
N ARG A 28 9.27 -1.49 29.01
CA ARG A 28 10.27 -1.74 30.06
C ARG A 28 10.59 -0.49 30.86
N GLU A 29 10.73 0.64 30.18
CA GLU A 29 10.99 1.92 30.83
C GLU A 29 9.87 2.37 31.76
N LEU A 30 8.61 2.26 31.33
CA LEU A 30 7.47 2.61 32.18
C LEU A 30 7.32 1.63 33.35
N VAL A 31 7.61 0.34 33.14
CA VAL A 31 7.66 -0.64 34.23
C VAL A 31 8.73 -0.24 35.25
N ALA A 32 9.94 0.10 34.79
CA ALA A 32 11.07 0.42 35.66
C ALA A 32 10.95 1.80 36.35
N SER A 33 10.45 2.83 35.67
CA SER A 33 10.43 4.20 36.20
C SER A 33 9.12 4.58 36.89
N GLU A 34 7.98 4.08 36.40
CA GLU A 34 6.64 4.43 36.91
C GLU A 34 6.00 3.27 37.71
N GLY A 35 6.63 2.09 37.74
CA GLY A 35 6.12 0.93 38.46
C GLY A 35 4.81 0.36 37.90
N LEU A 36 4.52 0.61 36.62
CA LEU A 36 3.33 0.08 35.95
C LEU A 36 3.43 -1.43 35.76
N ALA A 37 2.30 -2.13 35.82
CA ALA A 37 2.23 -3.50 35.34
C ALA A 37 2.39 -3.52 33.81
N PHE A 38 2.90 -4.63 33.26
CA PHE A 38 3.19 -4.75 31.82
C PHE A 38 2.01 -4.34 30.92
N GLN A 39 0.79 -4.80 31.21
CA GLN A 39 -0.38 -4.50 30.39
C GLN A 39 -0.75 -3.00 30.44
N GLU A 40 -0.60 -2.36 31.59
CA GLU A 40 -0.84 -0.92 31.75
C GLU A 40 0.19 -0.10 30.96
N ALA A 41 1.47 -0.49 31.08
CA ALA A 41 2.56 0.11 30.32
C ALA A 41 2.36 -0.10 28.80
N LEU A 42 1.93 -1.28 28.38
CA LEU A 42 1.64 -1.60 26.98
C LEU A 42 0.51 -0.73 26.43
N GLU A 43 -0.61 -0.55 27.15
CA GLU A 43 -1.68 0.35 26.71
C GLU A 43 -1.17 1.80 26.55
N SER A 44 -0.38 2.28 27.53
CA SER A 44 0.19 3.62 27.45
C SER A 44 1.16 3.79 26.28
N VAL A 45 1.97 2.78 25.98
CA VAL A 45 2.93 2.81 24.85
C VAL A 45 2.21 2.73 23.52
N ALA A 46 1.27 1.79 23.39
CA ALA A 46 0.59 1.49 22.15
C ALA A 46 -0.29 2.64 21.67
N ALA A 47 -0.95 3.37 22.59
CA ALA A 47 -1.78 4.54 22.29
C ALA A 47 -1.04 5.67 21.56
N ALA A 48 0.29 5.76 21.70
CA ALA A 48 1.12 6.74 21.03
C ALA A 48 1.98 6.13 19.90
N THR A 49 1.64 4.92 19.45
CA THR A 49 2.44 4.17 18.47
C THR A 49 1.65 3.94 17.19
N VAL A 50 2.28 4.27 16.05
CA VAL A 50 1.78 4.04 14.69
C VAL A 50 2.61 2.93 14.06
N PHE A 51 1.97 2.05 13.29
CA PHE A 51 2.62 0.99 12.53
C PHE A 51 2.19 1.03 11.06
N THR A 52 3.17 1.11 10.17
CA THR A 52 2.95 0.94 8.73
C THR A 52 3.56 -0.37 8.24
N THR A 53 2.77 -1.19 7.55
CA THR A 53 3.26 -2.38 6.84
C THR A 53 3.44 -2.08 5.35
N HIS A 54 4.53 -2.57 4.77
CA HIS A 54 4.87 -2.43 3.35
C HIS A 54 4.84 -3.76 2.60
N THR A 55 4.53 -4.84 3.31
CA THR A 55 4.71 -6.20 2.84
C THR A 55 3.37 -6.81 2.43
N PRO A 56 3.19 -7.18 1.15
CA PRO A 56 1.95 -7.79 0.66
C PRO A 56 1.93 -9.32 0.82
N VAL A 57 3.00 -9.92 1.36
CA VAL A 57 3.18 -11.38 1.47
C VAL A 57 3.82 -11.81 2.79
N PRO A 58 3.38 -12.92 3.42
CA PRO A 58 3.92 -13.35 4.72
C PRO A 58 5.45 -13.56 4.74
N ALA A 59 6.05 -13.94 3.60
CA ALA A 59 7.50 -14.20 3.49
C ALA A 59 8.38 -12.95 3.66
N GLY A 60 7.80 -11.75 3.68
CA GLY A 60 8.54 -10.50 3.91
C GLY A 60 8.66 -10.08 5.37
N HIS A 61 8.05 -10.81 6.31
CA HIS A 61 8.07 -10.47 7.73
C HIS A 61 9.32 -11.00 8.44
N ASP A 62 9.89 -10.18 9.33
CA ASP A 62 10.98 -10.60 10.22
C ASP A 62 10.45 -11.57 11.28
N ILE A 63 10.98 -12.78 11.27
CA ILE A 63 10.61 -13.85 12.22
C ILE A 63 11.88 -14.38 12.86
N PHE A 64 11.92 -14.34 14.19
CA PHE A 64 13.02 -14.90 14.98
C PHE A 64 12.59 -16.21 15.64
N ASP A 65 13.46 -17.20 15.67
CA ASP A 65 13.18 -18.44 16.39
C ASP A 65 12.96 -18.17 17.89
N HIS A 66 11.99 -18.84 18.52
CA HIS A 66 11.71 -18.64 19.94
C HIS A 66 12.91 -19.01 20.85
N GLU A 67 13.75 -19.97 20.48
CA GLU A 67 14.98 -20.29 21.23
C GLU A 67 15.93 -19.09 21.22
N LEU A 68 16.10 -18.45 20.07
CA LEU A 68 16.89 -17.23 19.94
C LEU A 68 16.32 -16.13 20.84
N MET A 69 15.00 -15.94 20.83
CA MET A 69 14.35 -14.97 21.71
C MET A 69 14.61 -15.28 23.19
N ARG A 70 14.53 -16.54 23.62
CA ARG A 70 14.83 -16.93 25.01
C ARG A 70 16.26 -16.62 25.41
N ILE A 71 17.22 -16.89 24.52
CA ILE A 71 18.64 -16.65 24.78
C ILE A 71 18.92 -15.15 24.96
N TYR A 72 18.41 -14.31 24.06
CA TYR A 72 18.75 -12.89 24.05
C TYR A 72 17.84 -12.02 24.94
N PHE A 73 16.60 -12.43 25.19
CA PHE A 73 15.62 -11.67 25.97
C PHE A 73 15.32 -12.25 27.35
N GLY A 74 15.98 -13.32 27.79
CA GLY A 74 15.73 -13.95 29.10
C GLY A 74 15.69 -12.95 30.27
N GLN A 75 16.78 -12.22 30.50
CA GLN A 75 16.84 -11.17 31.54
C GLN A 75 15.90 -10.00 31.22
N TYR A 76 15.74 -9.67 29.94
CA TYR A 76 14.89 -8.56 29.51
C TYR A 76 13.41 -8.78 29.85
N VAL A 77 12.95 -10.03 29.76
CA VAL A 77 11.59 -10.44 30.12
C VAL A 77 11.32 -10.28 31.61
N GLU A 78 12.32 -10.54 32.46
CA GLU A 78 12.23 -10.27 33.90
C GLU A 78 12.05 -8.77 34.17
N GLU A 79 12.77 -7.91 33.44
CA GLU A 79 12.63 -6.44 33.53
C GLU A 79 11.27 -5.93 33.03
N LEU A 80 10.58 -6.69 32.18
CA LEU A 80 9.20 -6.42 31.77
C LEU A 80 8.15 -6.86 32.81
N GLY A 81 8.54 -7.65 33.81
CA GLY A 81 7.62 -8.15 34.85
C GLY A 81 6.61 -9.20 34.35
N ILE A 82 6.95 -9.95 33.29
CA ILE A 82 6.11 -11.01 32.73
C ILE A 82 6.90 -12.32 32.59
N ASP A 83 6.21 -13.43 32.35
CA ASP A 83 6.85 -14.68 31.99
C ASP A 83 7.19 -14.75 30.49
N MET A 84 8.05 -15.70 30.13
CA MET A 84 8.51 -15.90 28.76
C MET A 84 7.40 -16.34 27.80
N ASP A 85 6.39 -17.07 28.25
CA ASP A 85 5.30 -17.51 27.38
C ASP A 85 4.40 -16.31 27.02
N THR A 86 4.10 -15.46 27.99
CA THR A 86 3.44 -14.16 27.78
C THR A 86 4.24 -13.30 26.80
N PHE A 87 5.56 -13.21 26.97
CA PHE A 87 6.43 -12.47 26.04
C PHE A 87 6.35 -13.02 24.61
N LEU A 88 6.53 -14.33 24.42
CA LEU A 88 6.51 -14.96 23.10
C LEU A 88 5.13 -14.86 22.43
N SER A 89 4.05 -14.80 23.21
CA SER A 89 2.69 -14.60 22.69
C SER A 89 2.53 -13.27 21.95
N LEU A 90 3.32 -12.24 22.30
CA LEU A 90 3.29 -10.92 21.63
C LEU A 90 3.67 -11.03 20.15
N GLY A 91 4.63 -11.91 19.83
CA GLY A 91 5.09 -12.21 18.47
C GLY A 91 4.37 -13.39 17.82
N SER A 92 3.36 -13.97 18.45
CA SER A 92 2.72 -15.19 17.94
C SER A 92 1.88 -14.91 16.69
N SER A 93 2.01 -15.80 15.70
CA SER A 93 1.26 -15.78 14.45
C SER A 93 0.92 -17.21 14.03
N PRO A 94 -0.30 -17.48 13.54
CA PRO A 94 -0.68 -18.82 13.08
C PRO A 94 0.11 -19.25 11.84
N GLN A 95 0.65 -18.30 11.08
CA GLN A 95 1.48 -18.58 9.91
C GLN A 95 2.89 -19.07 10.30
N ASN A 96 3.36 -18.81 11.53
CA ASN A 96 4.74 -19.05 11.96
C ASN A 96 4.81 -19.65 13.36
N VAL A 97 4.28 -20.87 13.53
CA VAL A 97 4.33 -21.58 14.82
C VAL A 97 5.79 -21.77 15.27
N GLY A 98 6.11 -21.33 16.50
CA GLY A 98 7.47 -21.36 17.05
C GLY A 98 8.37 -20.20 16.65
N GLY A 99 7.87 -19.26 15.84
CA GLY A 99 8.54 -18.03 15.46
C GLY A 99 7.94 -16.80 16.12
N PHE A 100 8.80 -15.86 16.52
CA PHE A 100 8.46 -14.56 17.04
C PHE A 100 8.39 -13.57 15.86
N ASN A 101 7.17 -13.33 15.39
CA ASN A 101 6.89 -12.46 14.26
C ASN A 101 6.85 -10.98 14.68
N GLN A 102 7.72 -10.16 14.10
CA GLN A 102 7.82 -8.74 14.43
C GLN A 102 6.59 -7.93 13.99
N THR A 103 5.93 -8.30 12.89
CA THR A 103 4.68 -7.66 12.46
C THR A 103 3.58 -7.90 13.50
N ALA A 104 3.49 -9.12 14.03
CA ALA A 104 2.55 -9.45 15.08
C ALA A 104 2.82 -8.65 16.37
N LEU A 105 4.09 -8.50 16.77
CA LEU A 105 4.50 -7.62 17.87
C LEU A 105 4.11 -6.15 17.59
N ALA A 106 4.38 -5.64 16.39
CA ALA A 106 4.08 -4.26 16.03
C ALA A 106 2.57 -3.97 16.07
N LEU A 107 1.75 -4.89 15.56
CA LEU A 107 0.29 -4.79 15.57
C LEU A 107 -0.26 -4.76 17.00
N ARG A 108 0.15 -5.70 17.85
CA ARG A 108 -0.27 -5.76 19.27
C ARG A 108 0.27 -4.58 20.10
N GLY A 109 1.44 -4.08 19.72
CA GLY A 109 2.16 -2.97 20.35
C GLY A 109 1.79 -1.57 19.86
N SER A 110 0.79 -1.43 18.99
CA SER A 110 0.36 -0.14 18.44
C SER A 110 -1.17 -0.05 18.32
N ARG A 111 -1.69 1.15 18.07
CA ARG A 111 -3.15 1.42 17.98
C ARG A 111 -3.58 2.08 16.68
N PHE A 112 -2.62 2.36 15.81
CA PHE A 112 -2.83 3.06 14.56
C PHE A 112 -2.04 2.33 13.48
N HIS A 113 -2.76 1.65 12.59
CA HIS A 113 -2.16 0.72 11.64
C HIS A 113 -2.53 1.10 10.21
N ASN A 114 -1.59 1.03 9.27
CA ASN A 114 -1.89 1.31 7.88
C ASN A 114 -1.05 0.50 6.87
N GLY A 115 -1.69 0.21 5.73
CA GLY A 115 -1.01 -0.11 4.49
C GLY A 115 -0.54 1.16 3.75
N VAL A 116 0.06 0.95 2.58
CA VAL A 116 0.79 2.01 1.83
C VAL A 116 0.16 2.40 0.48
N SER A 117 -1.00 1.83 0.22
CA SER A 117 -1.96 2.14 -0.85
C SER A 117 -3.34 1.66 -0.41
N ARG A 118 -4.41 2.09 -1.08
CA ARG A 118 -5.77 1.66 -0.77
C ARG A 118 -5.94 0.14 -0.92
N ILE A 119 -5.45 -0.42 -2.03
CA ILE A 119 -5.50 -1.87 -2.30
C ILE A 119 -4.71 -2.62 -1.22
N HIS A 120 -3.50 -2.16 -0.91
CA HIS A 120 -2.65 -2.78 0.09
C HIS A 120 -3.23 -2.70 1.51
N GLY A 121 -3.94 -1.64 1.87
CA GLY A 121 -4.66 -1.56 3.14
C GLY A 121 -5.63 -2.72 3.30
N GLY A 122 -6.39 -3.04 2.23
CA GLY A 122 -7.29 -4.20 2.23
C GLY A 122 -6.56 -5.56 2.24
N VAL A 123 -5.42 -5.68 1.55
CA VAL A 123 -4.59 -6.90 1.59
C VAL A 123 -4.02 -7.11 3.01
N ALA A 124 -3.44 -6.08 3.61
CA ALA A 124 -2.90 -6.13 4.96
C ALA A 124 -3.97 -6.44 6.00
N SER A 125 -5.14 -5.81 5.89
CA SER A 125 -6.31 -6.09 6.72
C SER A 125 -6.70 -7.57 6.71
N ARG A 126 -6.75 -8.21 5.53
CA ARG A 126 -7.05 -9.66 5.40
C ARG A 126 -5.93 -10.55 5.89
N MET A 127 -4.67 -10.22 5.54
CA MET A 127 -3.50 -11.01 5.91
C MET A 127 -3.33 -11.09 7.43
N GLU A 128 -3.58 -9.97 8.12
CA GLU A 128 -3.43 -9.84 9.58
C GLU A 128 -4.74 -10.03 10.35
N ALA A 129 -5.78 -10.57 9.71
CA ALA A 129 -7.10 -10.77 10.33
C ALA A 129 -7.06 -11.67 11.58
N TYR A 130 -6.03 -12.52 11.72
CA TYR A 130 -5.85 -13.35 12.92
C TYR A 130 -5.58 -12.54 14.20
N ILE A 131 -5.19 -11.26 14.09
CA ILE A 131 -5.08 -10.36 15.24
C ILE A 131 -6.47 -9.99 15.79
N TRP A 132 -7.48 -9.92 14.92
CA TRP A 132 -8.87 -9.59 15.27
C TRP A 132 -9.84 -10.65 14.72
N PRO A 133 -9.76 -11.91 15.21
CA PRO A 133 -10.35 -13.07 14.54
C PRO A 133 -11.89 -13.06 14.44
N GLN A 134 -12.57 -12.28 15.28
CA GLN A 134 -14.04 -12.18 15.24
C GLN A 134 -14.51 -10.94 14.45
N VAL A 135 -13.60 -10.06 14.03
CA VAL A 135 -13.90 -8.82 13.33
C VAL A 135 -13.69 -9.04 11.83
N PRO A 136 -14.67 -8.70 10.97
CA PRO A 136 -14.46 -8.74 9.53
C PRO A 136 -13.24 -7.91 9.11
N PRO A 137 -12.38 -8.40 8.21
CA PRO A 137 -11.19 -7.66 7.78
C PRO A 137 -11.50 -6.22 7.35
N GLU A 138 -12.58 -6.01 6.61
CA GLU A 138 -13.01 -4.72 6.08
C GLU A 138 -13.29 -3.67 7.17
N GLU A 139 -13.53 -4.11 8.40
CA GLU A 139 -13.82 -3.26 9.56
C GLU A 139 -12.69 -3.25 10.60
N ASN A 140 -11.66 -4.08 10.44
CA ASN A 140 -10.58 -4.12 11.42
C ASN A 140 -9.77 -2.80 11.44
N PRO A 141 -8.94 -2.55 12.46
CA PRO A 141 -8.25 -1.27 12.64
C PRO A 141 -7.23 -0.87 11.56
N ILE A 142 -6.96 -1.71 10.55
CA ILE A 142 -5.95 -1.43 9.51
C ILE A 142 -6.53 -0.53 8.42
N GLY A 143 -6.00 0.69 8.33
CA GLY A 143 -6.29 1.65 7.27
C GLY A 143 -5.25 1.66 6.14
N HIS A 144 -5.13 2.80 5.46
CA HIS A 144 -4.03 3.06 4.52
C HIS A 144 -3.57 4.52 4.58
N VAL A 145 -2.32 4.74 4.17
CA VAL A 145 -1.80 6.03 3.73
C VAL A 145 -1.05 5.80 2.43
N THR A 146 -1.57 6.33 1.33
CA THR A 146 -0.97 6.10 0.01
C THR A 146 0.38 6.82 -0.10
N ASN A 147 1.42 6.08 -0.46
CA ASN A 147 2.78 6.62 -0.58
C ASN A 147 2.85 7.82 -1.55
N GLY A 148 3.84 8.67 -1.34
CA GLY A 148 4.18 9.76 -2.24
C GLY A 148 5.67 10.00 -2.35
N VAL A 149 6.07 10.72 -3.39
CA VAL A 149 7.48 10.98 -3.71
C VAL A 149 7.87 12.41 -3.39
N HIS A 150 9.12 12.61 -2.96
CA HIS A 150 9.63 13.94 -2.71
C HIS A 150 9.90 14.68 -4.03
N VAL A 151 8.95 15.55 -4.43
CA VAL A 151 8.96 16.24 -5.72
C VAL A 151 10.30 16.94 -6.01
N PRO A 152 10.90 17.74 -5.11
CA PRO A 152 12.18 18.40 -5.38
C PRO A 152 13.36 17.44 -5.67
N THR A 153 13.31 16.20 -5.19
CA THR A 153 14.37 15.21 -5.46
C THR A 153 14.22 14.57 -6.84
N PHE A 154 12.98 14.33 -7.28
CA PHE A 154 12.70 13.50 -8.45
C PHE A 154 12.21 14.26 -9.68
N ILE A 155 11.69 15.48 -9.52
CA ILE A 155 11.36 16.32 -10.67
C ILE A 155 12.64 16.74 -11.39
N ALA A 156 12.62 16.68 -12.72
CA ALA A 156 13.73 17.11 -13.54
C ALA A 156 13.98 18.62 -13.36
N ARG A 157 15.23 19.03 -13.51
CA ARG A 157 15.61 20.43 -13.36
C ARG A 157 14.94 21.30 -14.42
N ASP A 158 14.82 20.81 -15.65
CA ASP A 158 14.16 21.50 -16.76
C ASP A 158 12.68 21.75 -16.49
N TRP A 159 11.99 20.79 -15.86
CA TRP A 159 10.62 21.00 -15.38
C TRP A 159 10.55 22.06 -14.30
N SER A 160 11.40 21.97 -13.27
CA SER A 160 11.45 22.98 -12.21
C SER A 160 11.74 24.38 -12.76
N ASN A 161 12.67 24.51 -13.70
CA ASN A 161 13.01 25.79 -14.33
C ASN A 161 11.82 26.31 -15.16
N THR A 162 11.15 25.43 -15.91
CA THR A 162 9.97 25.79 -16.69
C THR A 162 8.84 26.28 -15.80
N PHE A 163 8.58 25.60 -14.68
CA PHE A 163 7.57 26.01 -13.71
C PHE A 163 7.95 27.34 -13.04
N ASP A 164 9.22 27.55 -12.69
CA ASP A 164 9.69 28.82 -12.14
C ASP A 164 9.50 29.99 -13.11
N MET A 165 9.75 29.79 -14.41
CA MET A 165 9.58 30.82 -15.43
C MET A 165 8.12 31.08 -15.80
N ARG A 166 7.29 30.04 -15.91
CA ARG A 166 5.90 30.14 -16.39
C ARG A 166 4.91 30.44 -15.27
N PHE A 167 5.14 29.88 -14.09
CA PHE A 167 4.18 29.92 -12.98
C PHE A 167 4.70 30.68 -11.75
N GLY A 168 6.00 31.02 -11.72
CA GLY A 168 6.65 31.63 -10.57
C GLY A 168 7.03 30.61 -9.50
N ARG A 169 7.93 30.97 -8.57
CA ARG A 169 8.49 30.02 -7.58
C ARG A 169 7.48 29.47 -6.57
N GLU A 170 6.32 30.14 -6.45
CA GLU A 170 5.19 29.79 -5.59
C GLU A 170 4.57 28.43 -5.92
N TRP A 171 4.81 27.84 -7.10
CA TRP A 171 4.26 26.52 -7.46
C TRP A 171 4.59 25.42 -6.44
N ARG A 172 5.69 25.58 -5.69
CA ARG A 172 6.11 24.67 -4.61
C ARG A 172 5.17 24.69 -3.40
N ASN A 173 4.39 25.75 -3.23
CA ASN A 173 3.35 25.86 -2.20
C ASN A 173 2.02 25.23 -2.66
N GLU A 174 1.86 25.06 -3.97
CA GLU A 174 0.65 24.55 -4.63
C GLU A 174 0.71 23.05 -4.92
N LEU A 175 1.67 22.32 -4.34
CA LEU A 175 1.84 20.88 -4.55
C LEU A 175 0.59 20.06 -4.21
N LEU A 176 -0.35 20.56 -3.42
CA LEU A 176 -1.58 19.85 -3.04
C LEU A 176 -2.83 20.35 -3.79
N ASN A 177 -2.69 21.37 -4.64
CA ASN A 177 -3.80 22.05 -5.28
C ASN A 177 -4.03 21.50 -6.70
N ALA A 178 -4.97 20.57 -6.84
CA ALA A 178 -5.27 19.94 -8.12
C ALA A 178 -5.76 20.93 -9.21
N GLU A 179 -6.42 22.02 -8.81
CA GLU A 179 -6.87 23.06 -9.74
C GLU A 179 -5.69 23.87 -10.27
N TYR A 180 -4.73 24.21 -9.40
CA TYR A 180 -3.49 24.88 -9.82
C TYR A 180 -2.71 24.08 -10.86
N TRP A 181 -2.70 22.75 -10.77
CA TRP A 181 -1.96 21.90 -11.72
C TRP A 181 -2.63 21.77 -13.09
N GLN A 182 -3.85 22.27 -13.29
CA GLN A 182 -4.44 22.39 -14.64
C GLN A 182 -3.61 23.33 -15.53
N ARG A 183 -2.82 24.24 -14.93
CA ARG A 183 -1.92 25.15 -15.64
C ARG A 183 -0.83 24.45 -16.46
N ILE A 184 -0.58 23.15 -16.25
CA ILE A 184 0.30 22.35 -17.12
C ILE A 184 -0.15 22.42 -18.59
N ASP A 185 -1.46 22.55 -18.84
CA ASP A 185 -2.00 22.67 -20.19
C ASP A 185 -1.62 23.99 -20.87
N GLU A 186 -1.28 25.04 -20.11
CA GLU A 186 -0.78 26.33 -20.62
C GLU A 186 0.61 26.21 -21.26
N ILE A 187 1.37 25.14 -20.98
CA ILE A 187 2.70 24.93 -21.56
C ILE A 187 2.52 24.55 -23.04
N PRO A 188 3.08 25.29 -24.03
CA PRO A 188 2.91 24.95 -25.44
C PRO A 188 3.43 23.54 -25.77
N SER A 189 2.70 22.78 -26.60
CA SER A 189 3.01 21.36 -26.85
C SER A 189 4.42 21.12 -27.40
N HIS A 190 4.86 21.92 -28.37
CA HIS A 190 6.24 21.86 -28.90
C HIS A 190 7.32 22.10 -27.82
N SER A 191 7.07 23.03 -26.88
CA SER A 191 7.99 23.32 -25.78
C SER A 191 8.03 22.16 -24.79
N PHE A 192 6.87 21.59 -24.47
CA PHE A 192 6.74 20.42 -23.61
C PHE A 192 7.49 19.22 -24.20
N TRP A 193 7.26 18.93 -25.49
CA TRP A 193 7.95 17.88 -26.21
C TRP A 193 9.46 18.08 -26.22
N SER A 194 9.93 19.30 -26.51
CA SER A 194 11.35 19.63 -26.51
C SER A 194 12.03 19.35 -25.16
N ILE A 195 11.38 19.67 -24.04
CA ILE A 195 11.89 19.33 -22.69
C ILE A 195 12.00 17.80 -22.54
N ARG A 196 10.97 17.05 -22.93
CA ARG A 196 10.98 15.58 -22.87
C ARG A 196 12.12 15.00 -23.72
N GLN A 197 12.34 15.51 -24.93
CA GLN A 197 13.44 15.05 -25.79
C GLN A 197 14.82 15.41 -25.23
N GLY A 198 14.97 16.57 -24.58
CA GLY A 198 16.20 16.92 -23.87
C GLY A 198 16.52 15.94 -22.73
N LEU A 199 15.53 15.63 -21.89
CA LEU A 199 15.68 14.65 -20.80
C LEU A 199 15.97 13.24 -21.32
N LYS A 200 15.37 12.87 -22.46
CA LYS A 200 15.66 11.62 -23.16
C LYS A 200 17.10 11.57 -23.68
N ALA A 201 17.58 12.62 -24.34
CA ALA A 201 18.95 12.70 -24.84
C ALA A 201 19.98 12.53 -23.71
N GLU A 202 19.73 13.14 -22.54
CA GLU A 202 20.58 12.94 -21.36
C GLU A 202 20.58 11.49 -20.85
N LEU A 203 19.44 10.81 -20.90
CA LEU A 203 19.35 9.39 -20.54
C LEU A 203 20.11 8.52 -21.55
N LEU A 204 19.90 8.72 -22.85
CA LEU A 204 20.55 7.94 -23.91
C LEU A 204 22.08 8.01 -23.79
N GLU A 205 22.62 9.21 -23.57
CA GLU A 205 24.06 9.40 -23.40
C GLU A 205 24.62 8.68 -22.15
N ASP A 206 23.91 8.73 -21.02
CA ASP A 206 24.34 8.03 -19.79
C ASP A 206 24.25 6.51 -19.96
N VAL A 207 23.16 6.00 -20.55
CA VAL A 207 22.96 4.57 -20.81
C VAL A 207 24.00 4.06 -21.80
N ARG A 208 24.29 4.80 -22.88
CA ARG A 208 25.36 4.46 -23.83
C ARG A 208 26.69 4.28 -23.13
N LYS A 209 27.10 5.24 -22.30
CA LYS A 209 28.35 5.16 -21.53
C LYS A 209 28.39 3.93 -20.62
N ARG A 210 27.30 3.63 -19.91
CA ARG A 210 27.20 2.48 -19.00
C ARG A 210 27.28 1.15 -19.75
N ILE A 211 26.46 0.98 -20.78
CA ILE A 211 26.39 -0.25 -21.58
C ILE A 211 27.71 -0.50 -22.31
N THR A 212 28.32 0.52 -22.92
CA THR A 212 29.62 0.37 -23.57
C THR A 212 30.69 -0.10 -22.57
N ARG A 213 30.77 0.49 -21.37
CA ARG A 213 31.71 0.03 -20.33
C ARG A 213 31.42 -1.39 -19.88
N GLN A 214 30.15 -1.71 -19.64
CA GLN A 214 29.68 -3.03 -19.22
C GLN A 214 30.07 -4.10 -20.24
N TYR A 215 29.77 -3.87 -21.53
CA TYR A 215 30.04 -4.84 -22.59
C TYR A 215 31.53 -4.99 -22.91
N ARG A 216 32.33 -3.91 -22.86
CA ARG A 216 33.79 -4.00 -22.95
C ARG A 216 34.38 -4.82 -21.80
N ARG A 217 33.93 -4.57 -20.56
CA ARG A 217 34.37 -5.34 -19.39
C ARG A 217 34.00 -6.83 -19.52
N ASN A 218 32.88 -7.13 -20.17
CA ASN A 218 32.41 -8.49 -20.43
C ASN A 218 33.10 -9.14 -21.65
N GLY A 219 34.08 -8.47 -22.29
CA GLY A 219 34.86 -9.02 -23.40
C GLY A 219 34.15 -9.09 -24.75
N LEU A 220 33.06 -8.32 -24.94
CA LEU A 220 32.34 -8.30 -26.22
C LEU A 220 33.07 -7.46 -27.28
N ALA A 221 33.04 -7.90 -28.53
CA ALA A 221 33.68 -7.20 -29.64
C ALA A 221 33.05 -5.82 -29.91
N GLU A 222 33.87 -4.85 -30.36
CA GLU A 222 33.39 -3.48 -30.64
C GLU A 222 32.25 -3.45 -31.66
N SER A 223 32.28 -4.30 -32.70
CA SER A 223 31.19 -4.40 -33.69
C SER A 223 29.86 -4.84 -33.09
N PHE A 224 29.88 -5.68 -32.04
CA PHE A 224 28.68 -6.01 -31.29
C PHE A 224 28.19 -4.82 -30.45
N ILE A 225 29.13 -4.11 -29.80
CA ILE A 225 28.81 -2.94 -28.97
C ILE A 225 28.19 -1.83 -29.82
N GLU A 226 28.73 -1.56 -31.01
CA GLU A 226 28.17 -0.59 -31.96
C GLU A 226 26.73 -0.95 -32.34
N ARG A 227 26.48 -2.22 -32.70
CA ARG A 227 25.12 -2.69 -33.01
C ARG A 227 24.17 -2.56 -31.82
N ALA A 228 24.62 -2.94 -30.62
CA ALA A 228 23.80 -2.92 -29.42
C ALA A 228 23.54 -1.49 -28.90
N THR A 229 24.36 -0.51 -29.28
CA THR A 229 24.23 0.89 -28.83
C THR A 229 23.74 1.83 -29.93
N ARG A 230 23.30 1.30 -31.09
CA ARG A 230 22.91 2.09 -32.27
C ARG A 230 21.83 3.14 -32.01
N PHE A 231 20.85 2.84 -31.15
CA PHE A 231 19.76 3.76 -30.78
C PHE A 231 20.05 4.59 -29.53
N LEU A 232 21.26 4.49 -28.96
CA LEU A 232 21.63 5.21 -27.74
C LEU A 232 22.39 6.52 -28.01
N SER A 233 22.37 7.01 -29.25
CA SER A 233 22.92 8.32 -29.57
C SER A 233 22.00 9.40 -29.00
N PRO A 234 22.52 10.48 -28.38
CA PRO A 234 21.71 11.59 -27.90
C PRO A 234 20.96 12.34 -29.02
N HIS A 235 21.27 12.06 -30.29
CA HIS A 235 20.54 12.59 -31.45
C HIS A 235 19.40 11.69 -31.93
N GLU A 236 19.26 10.47 -31.41
CA GLU A 236 18.23 9.48 -31.79
C GLU A 236 17.02 9.59 -30.86
N THR A 237 16.52 10.80 -30.64
CA THR A 237 15.44 11.05 -29.67
C THR A 237 14.06 10.59 -30.17
N ASP A 238 13.94 10.32 -31.46
CA ASP A 238 12.72 9.85 -32.11
C ASP A 238 12.41 8.37 -31.81
N VAL A 239 13.33 7.64 -31.17
CA VAL A 239 13.09 6.26 -30.71
C VAL A 239 12.16 6.26 -29.49
N LEU A 240 11.19 5.34 -29.45
CA LEU A 240 10.34 5.13 -28.28
C LEU A 240 11.09 4.33 -27.22
N LEU A 241 11.23 4.89 -26.01
CA LEU A 241 11.88 4.25 -24.88
C LEU A 241 10.88 3.71 -23.86
N LEU A 242 10.90 2.40 -23.66
CA LEU A 242 10.17 1.71 -22.61
C LEU A 242 11.12 1.42 -21.44
N GLY A 243 10.78 1.86 -20.24
CA GLY A 243 11.58 1.66 -19.03
C GLY A 243 10.96 0.67 -18.05
N PHE A 244 11.77 -0.29 -17.60
CA PHE A 244 11.45 -1.15 -16.47
C PHE A 244 12.64 -1.17 -15.51
N ALA A 245 12.51 -0.56 -14.32
CA ALA A 245 13.57 -0.69 -13.32
C ALA A 245 13.12 -0.82 -11.87
N ARG A 246 13.57 -1.91 -11.23
CA ARG A 246 13.20 -2.31 -9.85
C ARG A 246 14.00 -3.52 -9.37
N ARG A 247 13.77 -3.95 -8.12
CA ARG A 247 14.22 -5.27 -7.64
C ARG A 247 13.58 -6.37 -8.49
N PHE A 248 14.37 -7.31 -8.98
CA PHE A 248 13.85 -8.49 -9.66
C PHE A 248 13.30 -9.46 -8.61
N ALA A 249 11.99 -9.71 -8.69
CA ALA A 249 11.25 -10.70 -7.91
C ALA A 249 10.11 -11.24 -8.79
N THR A 250 9.70 -12.47 -8.55
CA THR A 250 8.73 -13.22 -9.39
C THR A 250 7.42 -12.46 -9.58
N TYR A 251 6.83 -11.96 -8.51
CA TYR A 251 5.57 -11.20 -8.54
C TYR A 251 5.67 -9.86 -9.29
N LYS A 252 6.87 -9.35 -9.62
CA LYS A 252 7.03 -8.15 -10.47
C LYS A 252 6.90 -8.45 -11.96
N ARG A 253 6.94 -9.73 -12.35
CA ARG A 253 6.77 -10.27 -13.71
C ARG A 253 7.50 -9.52 -14.81
N ALA A 254 8.78 -9.20 -14.60
CA ALA A 254 9.63 -8.51 -15.57
C ALA A 254 9.65 -9.17 -16.97
N THR A 255 9.40 -10.48 -17.04
CA THR A 255 9.38 -11.29 -18.26
C THR A 255 8.02 -11.36 -18.96
N LEU A 256 6.94 -10.78 -18.40
CA LEU A 256 5.59 -10.86 -18.98
C LEU A 256 5.54 -10.32 -20.42
N ILE A 257 6.36 -9.30 -20.73
CA ILE A 257 6.45 -8.70 -22.07
C ILE A 257 6.96 -9.69 -23.13
N PHE A 258 7.57 -10.81 -22.71
CA PHE A 258 8.04 -11.89 -23.60
C PHE A 258 7.00 -13.01 -23.78
N SER A 259 5.74 -12.79 -23.41
CA SER A 259 4.64 -13.76 -23.58
C SER A 259 4.50 -14.24 -25.03
N ASP A 260 4.65 -13.33 -25.99
CA ASP A 260 4.74 -13.61 -27.42
C ASP A 260 5.99 -12.95 -28.03
N PRO A 261 7.12 -13.69 -28.08
CA PRO A 261 8.39 -13.16 -28.58
C PRO A 261 8.35 -12.73 -30.05
N GLU A 262 7.55 -13.40 -30.89
CA GLU A 262 7.51 -13.09 -32.33
C GLU A 262 6.69 -11.83 -32.58
N ARG A 263 5.60 -11.64 -31.85
CA ARG A 263 4.88 -10.36 -31.82
C ARG A 263 5.76 -9.25 -31.27
N LEU A 264 6.43 -9.46 -30.13
CA LEU A 264 7.35 -8.47 -29.57
C LEU A 264 8.45 -8.09 -30.56
N ARG A 265 9.03 -9.07 -31.27
CA ARG A 265 10.02 -8.83 -32.32
C ARG A 265 9.49 -7.86 -33.37
N ARG A 266 8.29 -8.10 -33.91
CA ARG A 266 7.67 -7.20 -34.89
C ARG A 266 7.49 -5.79 -34.35
N LEU A 267 7.06 -5.63 -33.10
CA LEU A 267 6.86 -4.32 -32.47
C LEU A 267 8.17 -3.56 -32.25
N LEU A 268 9.22 -4.25 -31.80
CA LEU A 268 10.48 -3.59 -31.47
C LEU A 268 11.29 -3.22 -32.72
N THR A 269 11.28 -4.09 -33.74
CA THR A 269 12.18 -3.98 -34.91
C THR A 269 11.56 -3.31 -36.12
N ASP A 270 10.42 -2.63 -35.98
CA ASP A 270 9.83 -1.84 -37.06
C ASP A 270 10.81 -0.70 -37.43
N PRO A 271 11.29 -0.64 -38.69
CA PRO A 271 12.24 0.39 -39.12
C PRO A 271 11.64 1.80 -39.12
N GLU A 272 10.32 1.93 -39.26
CA GLU A 272 9.62 3.23 -39.23
C GLU A 272 9.23 3.63 -37.79
N ARG A 273 9.10 2.64 -36.89
CA ARG A 273 8.65 2.84 -35.51
C ARG A 273 9.52 2.09 -34.49
N PRO A 274 10.83 2.41 -34.40
CA PRO A 274 11.77 1.64 -33.60
C PRO A 274 11.51 1.80 -32.10
N VAL A 275 11.49 0.69 -31.35
CA VAL A 275 11.28 0.72 -29.90
C VAL A 275 12.47 0.11 -29.16
N VAL A 276 12.87 0.73 -28.05
CA VAL A 276 13.95 0.23 -27.17
C VAL A 276 13.42 0.03 -25.76
N LEU A 277 13.66 -1.16 -25.22
CA LEU A 277 13.30 -1.58 -23.88
C LEU A 277 14.53 -1.60 -22.97
N LEU A 278 14.49 -0.74 -21.95
CA LEU A 278 15.55 -0.59 -20.95
C LEU A 278 15.15 -1.30 -19.65
N PHE A 279 15.85 -2.37 -19.32
CA PHE A 279 15.77 -3.04 -18.03
C PHE A 279 16.88 -2.57 -17.10
N ALA A 280 16.55 -2.33 -15.83
CA ALA A 280 17.54 -2.09 -14.78
C ALA A 280 17.07 -2.67 -13.44
N GLY A 281 17.99 -3.18 -12.63
CA GLY A 281 17.59 -3.73 -11.35
C GLY A 281 18.65 -4.59 -10.70
N LYS A 282 18.30 -5.12 -9.53
CA LYS A 282 19.12 -6.09 -8.79
C LYS A 282 18.22 -7.22 -8.31
N ALA A 283 18.70 -8.45 -8.42
CA ALA A 283 18.16 -9.59 -7.68
C ALA A 283 18.88 -9.69 -6.32
N HIS A 284 18.20 -10.22 -5.30
CA HIS A 284 18.88 -10.52 -4.04
C HIS A 284 19.85 -11.71 -4.25
N PRO A 285 21.04 -11.74 -3.63
CA PRO A 285 22.01 -12.82 -3.84
C PRO A 285 21.47 -14.23 -3.54
N ASN A 286 20.50 -14.32 -2.62
CA ASN A 286 19.85 -15.58 -2.25
C ASN A 286 18.51 -15.82 -2.98
N ASP A 287 18.09 -14.94 -3.88
CA ASP A 287 16.83 -15.04 -4.63
C ASP A 287 17.11 -15.63 -6.01
N LEU A 288 17.24 -16.97 -6.05
CA LEU A 288 17.49 -17.73 -7.29
C LEU A 288 16.42 -17.45 -8.37
N PRO A 289 15.11 -17.41 -8.06
CA PRO A 289 14.09 -17.05 -9.04
C PRO A 289 14.30 -15.64 -9.63
N GLY A 290 14.63 -14.64 -8.80
CA GLY A 290 14.95 -13.29 -9.27
C GLY A 290 16.17 -13.24 -10.20
N GLN A 291 17.19 -14.08 -9.95
CA GLN A 291 18.36 -14.21 -10.81
C GLN A 291 18.03 -14.87 -12.16
N GLU A 292 17.15 -15.88 -12.15
CA GLU A 292 16.69 -16.53 -13.38
C GLU A 292 15.93 -15.55 -14.29
N LEU A 293 15.09 -14.66 -13.73
CA LEU A 293 14.44 -13.60 -14.51
C LEU A 293 15.46 -12.69 -15.22
N MET A 294 16.53 -12.30 -14.52
CA MET A 294 17.60 -11.50 -15.12
C MET A 294 18.33 -12.26 -16.24
N ARG A 295 18.56 -13.56 -16.05
CA ARG A 295 19.17 -14.43 -17.05
C ARG A 295 18.30 -14.51 -18.31
N VAL A 296 17.00 -14.75 -18.16
CA VAL A 296 16.06 -14.79 -19.29
C VAL A 296 16.08 -13.47 -20.07
N ILE A 297 16.01 -12.32 -19.38
CA ILE A 297 16.12 -11.00 -20.03
C ILE A 297 17.44 -10.86 -20.79
N GLN A 298 18.54 -11.31 -20.20
CA GLN A 298 19.87 -11.24 -20.82
C GLN A 298 20.00 -12.17 -22.04
N GLU A 299 19.33 -13.32 -22.03
CA GLU A 299 19.23 -14.24 -23.17
C GLU A 299 18.45 -13.60 -24.32
N TYR A 300 17.29 -13.00 -24.04
CA TYR A 300 16.52 -12.24 -25.04
C TYR A 300 17.33 -11.08 -25.63
N ALA A 301 18.01 -10.29 -24.79
CA ALA A 301 18.85 -9.17 -25.22
C ALA A 301 20.02 -9.57 -26.15
N ARG A 302 20.42 -10.86 -26.14
CA ARG A 302 21.49 -11.39 -26.98
C ARG A 302 21.01 -12.03 -28.27
N ARG A 303 19.70 -12.25 -28.45
CA ARG A 303 19.20 -12.84 -29.71
C ARG A 303 19.42 -11.86 -30.87
N PRO A 304 19.85 -12.32 -32.05
CA PRO A 304 20.21 -11.47 -33.17
C PRO A 304 19.17 -10.40 -33.53
N GLU A 305 17.89 -10.76 -33.44
CA GLU A 305 16.73 -9.92 -33.74
C GLU A 305 16.47 -8.82 -32.71
N PHE A 306 16.93 -8.96 -31.46
CA PHE A 306 16.69 -7.99 -30.38
C PHE A 306 17.91 -7.11 -30.05
N ILE A 307 19.05 -7.33 -30.72
CA ILE A 307 20.26 -6.54 -30.49
C ILE A 307 19.98 -5.06 -30.77
N GLY A 308 20.21 -4.23 -29.76
CA GLY A 308 19.96 -2.80 -29.79
C GLY A 308 18.55 -2.39 -29.31
N HIS A 309 17.61 -3.33 -29.27
CA HIS A 309 16.23 -3.08 -28.85
C HIS A 309 15.95 -3.50 -27.40
N ILE A 310 16.69 -4.46 -26.84
CA ILE A 310 16.56 -4.85 -25.44
C ILE A 310 17.91 -4.68 -24.76
N LEU A 311 17.94 -3.90 -23.67
CA LEU A 311 19.15 -3.58 -22.93
C LEU A 311 18.96 -3.81 -21.44
N LEU A 312 19.88 -4.58 -20.82
CA LEU A 312 19.94 -4.78 -19.38
C LEU A 312 21.09 -3.97 -18.79
N ILE A 313 20.75 -2.92 -18.04
CA ILE A 313 21.69 -1.97 -17.46
C ILE A 313 22.04 -2.40 -16.02
N GLU A 314 23.31 -2.66 -15.78
CA GLU A 314 23.82 -2.99 -14.46
C GLU A 314 23.95 -1.76 -13.54
N GLY A 315 24.03 -2.01 -12.23
CA GLY A 315 24.35 -0.97 -11.25
C GLY A 315 23.20 -0.01 -10.97
N TYR A 316 21.96 -0.51 -10.94
CA TYR A 316 20.80 0.29 -10.57
C TYR A 316 20.98 0.91 -9.17
N ASP A 317 21.01 2.24 -9.14
CA ASP A 317 21.17 3.10 -7.99
C ASP A 317 20.30 4.36 -8.14
N MET A 318 20.38 5.27 -7.18
CA MET A 318 19.61 6.52 -7.22
C MET A 318 19.99 7.43 -8.41
N ALA A 319 21.24 7.39 -8.88
CA ALA A 319 21.68 8.22 -9.99
C ALA A 319 21.07 7.74 -11.31
N LEU A 320 21.14 6.43 -11.59
CA LEU A 320 20.51 5.82 -12.76
C LEU A 320 18.98 5.91 -12.66
N ALA A 321 18.40 5.69 -11.48
CA ALA A 321 16.96 5.81 -11.27
C ALA A 321 16.44 7.19 -11.64
N ARG A 322 17.14 8.27 -11.25
CA ARG A 322 16.75 9.64 -11.62
C ARG A 322 16.74 9.86 -13.12
N LYS A 323 17.72 9.34 -13.86
CA LYS A 323 17.76 9.45 -15.32
C LYS A 323 16.65 8.65 -16.01
N LEU A 324 16.38 7.44 -15.52
CA LEU A 324 15.33 6.59 -16.09
C LEU A 324 13.94 7.19 -15.90
N VAL A 325 13.57 7.58 -14.67
CA VAL A 325 12.23 8.13 -14.37
C VAL A 325 12.00 9.51 -14.98
N THR A 326 13.04 10.20 -15.46
CA THR A 326 12.88 11.46 -16.20
C THR A 326 12.97 11.25 -17.72
N GLY A 327 13.72 10.26 -18.20
CA GLY A 327 14.13 10.19 -19.60
C GLY A 327 13.43 9.16 -20.47
N VAL A 328 12.85 8.08 -19.91
CA VAL A 328 12.06 7.12 -20.73
C VAL A 328 10.72 7.73 -21.11
N ASP A 329 10.07 7.21 -22.15
CA ASP A 329 8.76 7.70 -22.60
C ASP A 329 7.62 7.00 -21.87
N VAL A 330 7.75 5.68 -21.69
CA VAL A 330 6.78 4.84 -20.97
C VAL A 330 7.46 4.13 -19.82
N TRP A 331 6.84 4.19 -18.64
CA TRP A 331 7.23 3.40 -17.49
C TRP A 331 6.35 2.16 -17.36
N ILE A 332 6.94 0.98 -17.55
CA ILE A 332 6.21 -0.30 -17.53
C ILE A 332 6.26 -0.89 -16.13
N ASN A 333 5.10 -1.31 -15.63
CA ASN A 333 4.97 -2.00 -14.37
C ASN A 333 3.88 -3.08 -14.43
N ASN A 334 4.26 -4.35 -14.30
CA ASN A 334 3.36 -5.48 -14.51
C ASN A 334 3.31 -6.41 -13.29
N PRO A 335 3.07 -5.87 -12.08
CA PRO A 335 3.01 -6.70 -10.89
C PRO A 335 1.82 -7.66 -10.96
N GLU A 336 1.99 -8.83 -10.39
CA GLU A 336 0.88 -9.74 -10.09
C GLU A 336 -0.08 -9.08 -9.10
N TYR A 337 -1.36 -9.01 -9.42
CA TYR A 337 -2.36 -8.44 -8.53
C TYR A 337 -2.74 -9.42 -7.40
N PRO A 338 -2.90 -8.98 -6.13
CA PRO A 338 -2.67 -7.65 -5.56
C PRO A 338 -1.32 -7.56 -4.81
N MET A 339 -0.23 -8.00 -5.42
CA MET A 339 1.08 -8.19 -4.79
C MET A 339 1.95 -6.93 -4.85
N GLU A 340 1.53 -5.85 -5.51
CA GLU A 340 2.17 -4.55 -5.40
C GLU A 340 1.60 -3.75 -4.23
N ALA A 341 2.38 -3.59 -3.16
CA ALA A 341 1.94 -2.77 -2.03
C ALA A 341 1.68 -1.30 -2.43
N SER A 342 2.53 -0.71 -3.28
CA SER A 342 2.32 0.64 -3.79
C SER A 342 3.01 0.80 -5.14
N GLY A 343 4.31 1.16 -5.16
CA GLY A 343 5.11 1.29 -6.39
C GLY A 343 5.54 2.71 -6.72
N THR A 344 6.39 3.33 -5.88
CA THR A 344 6.73 4.76 -6.00
C THR A 344 7.56 5.13 -7.25
N SER A 345 8.12 4.18 -8.00
CA SER A 345 8.86 4.48 -9.23
C SER A 345 7.95 5.04 -10.33
N GLY A 346 6.74 4.52 -10.48
CA GLY A 346 5.75 5.04 -11.42
C GLY A 346 5.28 6.46 -11.06
N GLN A 347 5.21 6.78 -9.76
CA GLN A 347 4.91 8.13 -9.27
C GLN A 347 6.03 9.12 -9.67
N LYS A 348 7.31 8.72 -9.51
CA LYS A 348 8.48 9.52 -9.93
C LYS A 348 8.48 9.75 -11.44
N ALA A 349 8.07 8.74 -12.21
CA ALA A 349 7.98 8.81 -13.65
C ALA A 349 6.86 9.79 -14.08
N GLY A 350 5.66 9.63 -13.51
CA GLY A 350 4.48 10.42 -13.83
C GLY A 350 4.64 11.92 -13.57
N ILE A 351 5.28 12.32 -12.46
CA ILE A 351 5.53 13.75 -12.18
C ILE A 351 6.51 14.40 -13.17
N ASN A 352 7.20 13.61 -14.00
CA ASN A 352 8.10 14.08 -15.06
C ASN A 352 7.48 13.99 -16.47
N GLY A 353 6.20 13.61 -16.58
CA GLY A 353 5.53 13.41 -17.86
C GLY A 353 5.90 12.08 -18.55
N VAL A 354 6.52 11.15 -17.84
CA VAL A 354 6.64 9.77 -18.32
C VAL A 354 5.29 9.10 -18.13
N ILE A 355 4.78 8.46 -19.18
CA ILE A 355 3.45 7.86 -19.15
C ILE A 355 3.55 6.45 -18.56
N ASN A 356 2.66 6.10 -17.63
CA ASN A 356 2.67 4.76 -17.04
C ASN A 356 1.85 3.79 -17.90
N LEU A 357 2.36 2.56 -18.06
CA LEU A 357 1.64 1.41 -18.58
C LEU A 357 1.75 0.31 -17.53
N SER A 358 0.65 0.04 -16.82
CA SER A 358 0.70 -0.85 -15.66
C SER A 358 -0.58 -1.62 -15.43
N VAL A 359 -0.44 -2.80 -14.80
CA VAL A 359 -1.57 -3.50 -14.16
C VAL A 359 -2.17 -2.58 -13.09
N LEU A 360 -3.50 -2.58 -12.96
CA LEU A 360 -4.24 -1.81 -11.94
C LEU A 360 -4.05 -2.41 -10.53
N ASP A 361 -2.84 -2.26 -10.01
CA ASP A 361 -2.45 -2.69 -8.67
C ASP A 361 -1.67 -1.58 -7.94
N GLY A 362 -1.52 -1.73 -6.63
CA GLY A 362 -0.82 -0.79 -5.77
C GLY A 362 -1.29 0.65 -5.96
N TRP A 363 -0.36 1.56 -6.24
CA TRP A 363 -0.68 2.97 -6.44
C TRP A 363 -1.42 3.25 -7.75
N TRP A 364 -1.23 2.42 -8.78
CA TRP A 364 -1.80 2.68 -10.11
C TRP A 364 -3.31 2.43 -10.13
N GLY A 365 -3.81 1.48 -9.33
CA GLY A 365 -5.24 1.29 -9.10
C GLY A 365 -5.94 2.46 -8.39
N GLU A 366 -5.19 3.42 -7.83
CA GLU A 366 -5.71 4.69 -7.32
C GLU A 366 -5.42 5.88 -8.25
N GLY A 367 -4.31 5.82 -8.99
CA GLY A 367 -3.81 6.95 -9.78
C GLY A 367 -4.27 6.99 -11.23
N TYR A 368 -4.68 5.86 -11.81
CA TYR A 368 -5.17 5.81 -13.19
C TYR A 368 -6.55 6.45 -13.32
N ASN A 369 -6.72 7.32 -14.32
CA ASN A 369 -7.99 8.01 -14.57
C ASN A 369 -8.50 7.90 -16.02
N GLY A 370 -7.87 7.06 -16.86
CA GLY A 370 -8.22 6.93 -18.27
C GLY A 370 -7.55 7.93 -19.22
N GLU A 371 -6.99 9.03 -18.71
CA GLU A 371 -6.36 10.08 -19.52
C GLU A 371 -4.85 10.19 -19.32
N ASN A 372 -4.31 9.59 -18.25
CA ASN A 372 -2.94 9.83 -17.77
C ASN A 372 -1.97 8.66 -18.00
N GLY A 373 -2.39 7.65 -18.75
CA GLY A 373 -1.59 6.51 -19.17
C GLY A 373 -2.44 5.33 -19.61
N TRP A 374 -1.92 4.12 -19.39
CA TRP A 374 -2.60 2.88 -19.77
C TRP A 374 -2.67 1.90 -18.61
N ALA A 375 -3.72 1.10 -18.62
CA ALA A 375 -4.04 0.13 -17.59
C ALA A 375 -4.21 -1.25 -18.20
N ILE A 376 -3.65 -2.27 -17.54
CA ILE A 376 -3.92 -3.69 -17.81
C ILE A 376 -4.91 -4.16 -16.74
N THR A 377 -5.95 -4.87 -17.18
CA THR A 377 -7.00 -5.35 -16.29
C THR A 377 -6.47 -6.50 -15.43
N PRO A 378 -6.49 -6.39 -14.09
CA PRO A 378 -5.95 -7.42 -13.23
C PRO A 378 -6.90 -8.61 -13.15
N HIS A 379 -6.36 -9.82 -13.21
CA HIS A 379 -7.09 -11.03 -12.84
C HIS A 379 -6.91 -11.35 -11.35
N GLY A 380 -7.97 -11.82 -10.71
CA GLY A 380 -7.97 -12.15 -9.28
C GLY A 380 -7.06 -13.36 -8.95
N PRO A 381 -6.72 -13.55 -7.66
CA PRO A 381 -5.79 -14.59 -7.21
C PRO A 381 -6.31 -16.03 -7.41
N ASN A 382 -7.60 -16.20 -7.69
CA ASN A 382 -8.23 -17.51 -7.92
C ASN A 382 -8.10 -18.01 -9.36
N VAL A 383 -7.53 -17.20 -10.26
CA VAL A 383 -7.33 -17.57 -11.67
C VAL A 383 -6.01 -18.33 -11.81
N ASP A 384 -5.97 -19.34 -12.69
CA ASP A 384 -4.76 -20.09 -12.99
C ASP A 384 -3.60 -19.14 -13.40
N PRO A 385 -2.41 -19.22 -12.76
CA PRO A 385 -1.32 -18.30 -13.04
C PRO A 385 -0.86 -18.27 -14.49
N ALA A 386 -0.86 -19.43 -15.18
CA ALA A 386 -0.42 -19.51 -16.58
C ALA A 386 -1.47 -18.91 -17.53
N TYR A 387 -2.76 -19.10 -17.26
CA TYR A 387 -3.83 -18.39 -17.95
C TYR A 387 -3.70 -16.88 -17.74
N ARG A 388 -3.61 -16.42 -16.49
CA ARG A 388 -3.47 -14.99 -16.16
C ARG A 388 -2.31 -14.35 -16.89
N ASP A 389 -1.11 -14.92 -16.77
CA ASP A 389 0.10 -14.32 -17.34
C ASP A 389 0.03 -14.27 -18.87
N ARG A 390 -0.67 -15.22 -19.51
CA ARG A 390 -0.93 -15.19 -20.95
C ARG A 390 -1.91 -14.07 -21.33
N GLU A 391 -3.05 -13.96 -20.67
CA GLU A 391 -4.06 -12.94 -21.00
C GLU A 391 -3.54 -11.53 -20.72
N GLU A 392 -2.93 -11.30 -19.55
CA GLU A 392 -2.36 -9.98 -19.21
C GLU A 392 -1.12 -9.65 -20.06
N GLY A 393 -0.35 -10.67 -20.47
CA GLY A 393 0.73 -10.50 -21.44
C GLY A 393 0.21 -10.14 -22.83
N ASN A 394 -0.91 -10.72 -23.27
CA ASN A 394 -1.56 -10.38 -24.53
C ASN A 394 -2.11 -8.95 -24.49
N GLU A 395 -2.81 -8.56 -23.41
CA GLU A 395 -3.33 -7.20 -23.23
C GLU A 395 -2.19 -6.16 -23.21
N LEU A 396 -1.08 -6.46 -22.54
CA LEU A 396 0.13 -5.61 -22.58
C LEU A 396 0.61 -5.39 -24.02
N LEU A 397 0.73 -6.46 -24.81
CA LEU A 397 1.17 -6.36 -26.21
C LEU A 397 0.13 -5.69 -27.11
N ASP A 398 -1.17 -5.90 -26.87
CA ASP A 398 -2.26 -5.22 -27.55
C ASP A 398 -2.22 -3.71 -27.32
N ILE A 399 -2.03 -3.28 -26.07
CA ILE A 399 -1.89 -1.86 -25.74
C ILE A 399 -0.65 -1.27 -26.41
N LEU A 400 0.48 -1.97 -26.41
CA LEU A 400 1.69 -1.51 -27.10
C LEU A 400 1.46 -1.35 -28.61
N GLU A 401 0.88 -2.36 -29.25
CA GLU A 401 0.68 -2.40 -30.70
C GLU A 401 -0.39 -1.43 -31.19
N GLN A 402 -1.52 -1.34 -30.51
CA GLN A 402 -2.70 -0.60 -30.98
C GLN A 402 -2.78 0.83 -30.44
N GLN A 403 -2.10 1.13 -29.33
CA GLN A 403 -2.24 2.43 -28.66
C GLN A 403 -0.89 3.13 -28.48
N VAL A 404 0.06 2.54 -27.76
CA VAL A 404 1.30 3.23 -27.35
C VAL A 404 2.17 3.58 -28.55
N ILE A 405 2.53 2.58 -29.37
CA ILE A 405 3.44 2.77 -30.50
C ILE A 405 2.79 3.68 -31.55
N PRO A 406 1.53 3.46 -32.01
CA PRO A 406 0.89 4.37 -32.94
C PRO A 406 0.81 5.80 -32.41
N LEU A 407 0.39 6.01 -31.16
CA LEU A 407 0.25 7.36 -30.59
C LEU A 407 1.58 8.10 -30.53
N TYR A 408 2.67 7.43 -30.15
CA TYR A 408 3.98 8.07 -30.06
C TYR A 408 4.47 8.58 -31.43
N TYR A 409 4.31 7.75 -32.47
CA TYR A 409 4.77 8.04 -33.84
C TYR A 409 3.79 8.87 -34.69
N ASP A 410 2.63 9.21 -34.12
CA ASP A 410 1.60 10.02 -34.79
C ASP A 410 1.98 11.51 -34.78
N HIS A 411 3.03 11.85 -35.52
CA HIS A 411 3.60 13.21 -35.49
C HIS A 411 2.79 14.25 -36.28
N ASP A 412 1.75 13.85 -37.03
CA ASP A 412 0.84 14.71 -37.80
C ASP A 412 1.52 15.86 -38.60
N GLY A 413 2.78 15.68 -39.02
CA GLY A 413 3.58 16.71 -39.70
C GLY A 413 4.10 17.86 -38.82
N HIS A 414 3.82 17.86 -37.51
CA HIS A 414 4.22 18.89 -36.55
C HIS A 414 5.57 18.60 -35.85
N GLY A 415 6.18 17.43 -36.12
CA GLY A 415 7.44 16.98 -35.52
C GLY A 415 7.30 16.39 -34.11
N TYR A 416 6.07 16.23 -33.62
CA TYR A 416 5.72 15.57 -32.36
C TYR A 416 4.25 15.13 -32.38
N SER A 417 3.88 14.18 -31.52
CA SER A 417 2.48 13.75 -31.37
C SER A 417 1.72 14.62 -30.36
N GLU A 418 0.69 15.33 -30.80
CA GLU A 418 -0.20 16.12 -29.92
C GLU A 418 -0.93 15.21 -28.92
N GLY A 419 -1.37 14.04 -29.36
CA GLY A 419 -2.02 13.05 -28.50
C GLY A 419 -1.09 12.58 -27.38
N TRP A 420 0.19 12.32 -27.70
CA TRP A 420 1.20 11.94 -26.71
C TRP A 420 1.47 13.06 -25.71
N VAL A 421 1.68 14.28 -26.19
CA VAL A 421 1.94 15.44 -25.33
C VAL A 421 0.75 15.71 -24.39
N ARG A 422 -0.49 15.59 -24.89
CA ARG A 422 -1.70 15.71 -24.07
C ARG A 422 -1.74 14.67 -22.95
N MET A 423 -1.46 13.40 -23.24
CA MET A 423 -1.43 12.34 -22.22
C MET A 423 -0.28 12.55 -21.22
N SER A 424 0.88 13.00 -21.68
CA SER A 424 2.03 13.30 -20.83
C SER A 424 1.76 14.48 -19.87
N LYS A 425 1.12 15.54 -20.36
CA LYS A 425 0.60 16.65 -19.53
C LYS A 425 -0.43 16.16 -18.51
N ALA A 426 -1.36 15.31 -18.95
CA ALA A 426 -2.36 14.69 -18.08
C ALA A 426 -1.72 13.85 -16.97
N SER A 427 -0.59 13.19 -17.26
CA SER A 427 0.24 12.49 -16.28
C SER A 427 0.73 13.43 -15.17
N ILE A 428 1.40 14.54 -15.52
CA ILE A 428 1.90 15.49 -14.52
C ILE A 428 0.76 16.08 -13.70
N ARG A 429 -0.30 16.61 -14.36
CA ARG A 429 -1.39 17.33 -13.66
C ARG A 429 -2.18 16.46 -12.70
N SER A 430 -2.33 15.17 -13.01
CA SER A 430 -3.09 14.23 -12.16
C SER A 430 -2.25 13.59 -11.07
N ILE A 431 -0.97 13.28 -11.36
CA ILE A 431 -0.12 12.51 -10.44
C ILE A 431 0.56 13.42 -9.41
N LEU A 432 1.06 14.58 -9.83
CA LEU A 432 1.83 15.48 -8.96
C LEU A 432 1.04 15.91 -7.70
N PRO A 433 -0.22 16.39 -7.79
CA PRO A 433 -0.95 16.81 -6.59
C PRO A 433 -1.31 15.66 -5.66
N CYS A 434 -1.51 14.46 -6.22
CA CYS A 434 -2.01 13.31 -5.48
C CYS A 434 -0.88 12.47 -4.89
N PHE A 435 0.28 12.33 -5.54
CA PHE A 435 1.31 11.34 -5.15
C PHE A 435 2.64 11.97 -4.73
N ASN A 436 2.60 13.13 -4.09
CA ASN A 436 3.78 13.76 -3.49
C ASN A 436 3.91 13.44 -1.98
N SER A 437 5.13 13.54 -1.44
CA SER A 437 5.41 13.24 -0.04
C SER A 437 4.77 14.22 0.94
N GLN A 438 4.49 15.47 0.53
CA GLN A 438 3.82 16.46 1.38
C GLN A 438 2.38 16.02 1.66
N ARG A 439 1.64 15.57 0.62
CA ARG A 439 0.32 14.94 0.76
C ARG A 439 0.39 13.79 1.74
N MET A 440 1.28 12.84 1.48
CA MET A 440 1.45 11.63 2.29
C MET A 440 1.69 11.95 3.77
N VAL A 441 2.59 12.89 4.08
CA VAL A 441 2.87 13.31 5.46
C VAL A 441 1.65 14.00 6.08
N MET A 442 0.92 14.83 5.32
CA MET A 442 -0.30 15.47 5.81
C MET A 442 -1.41 14.46 6.14
N ASP A 443 -1.52 13.38 5.36
CA ASP A 443 -2.46 12.28 5.65
C ASP A 443 -2.07 11.57 6.95
N TYR A 444 -0.78 11.29 7.17
CA TYR A 444 -0.31 10.79 8.47
C TYR A 444 -0.63 11.76 9.61
N VAL A 445 -0.37 13.05 9.44
CA VAL A 445 -0.65 14.07 10.48
C VAL A 445 -2.13 14.10 10.84
N ARG A 446 -3.02 14.10 9.85
CA ARG A 446 -4.48 14.21 10.03
C ARG A 446 -5.09 12.94 10.60
N HIS A 447 -4.73 11.79 10.03
CA HIS A 447 -5.43 10.53 10.30
C HIS A 447 -4.76 9.66 11.37
N TYR A 448 -3.46 9.83 11.62
CA TYR A 448 -2.66 8.96 12.49
C TYR A 448 -1.95 9.75 13.60
N TYR A 449 -0.94 10.58 13.30
CA TYR A 449 -0.12 11.23 14.32
C TYR A 449 -0.92 12.16 15.23
N GLY A 450 -1.84 12.96 14.68
CA GLY A 450 -2.68 13.82 15.50
C GLY A 450 -3.60 13.03 16.45
N LYS A 451 -4.11 11.88 16.00
CA LYS A 451 -4.94 10.99 16.82
C LYS A 451 -4.09 10.28 17.89
N ALA A 452 -2.96 9.70 17.49
CA ALA A 452 -2.02 9.02 18.39
C ALA A 452 -1.47 9.96 19.47
N ALA A 453 -1.15 11.21 19.14
CA ALA A 453 -0.71 12.19 20.13
C ALA A 453 -1.81 12.51 21.16
N ARG A 454 -3.07 12.63 20.74
CA ARG A 454 -4.19 12.85 21.65
C ARG A 454 -4.46 11.63 22.53
N GLN A 455 -4.48 10.44 21.93
CA GLN A 455 -4.72 9.19 22.64
C GLN A 455 -3.60 8.88 23.64
N GLY A 456 -2.34 9.07 23.21
CA GLY A 456 -1.18 8.94 24.09
C GLY A 456 -1.24 9.88 25.30
N ARG A 457 -1.68 11.13 25.12
CA ARG A 457 -1.91 12.05 26.26
C ARG A 457 -3.04 11.54 27.16
N LEU A 458 -4.19 11.20 26.60
CA LEU A 458 -5.35 10.71 27.34
C LEU A 458 -5.00 9.51 28.25
N LEU A 459 -4.18 8.57 27.78
CA LEU A 459 -3.79 7.40 28.58
C LEU A 459 -2.62 7.64 29.53
N SER A 460 -1.78 8.66 29.31
CA SER A 460 -0.61 8.95 30.15
C SER A 460 -0.85 10.01 31.23
N GLU A 461 -1.89 10.83 31.09
CA GLU A 461 -2.27 11.83 32.08
C GLU A 461 -2.57 11.21 33.46
N HIS A 462 -2.42 12.03 34.50
CA HIS A 462 -2.68 11.65 35.90
C HIS A 462 -1.96 10.37 36.36
N GLY A 463 -0.70 10.17 35.94
CA GLY A 463 0.07 8.98 36.30
C GLY A 463 -0.43 7.71 35.61
N HIS A 464 -0.78 7.83 34.33
CA HIS A 464 -1.28 6.74 33.50
C HIS A 464 -2.64 6.15 33.94
N ALA A 465 -3.49 6.94 34.60
CA ALA A 465 -4.78 6.46 35.12
C ALA A 465 -5.67 5.84 34.03
N GLY A 466 -5.72 6.46 32.85
CA GLY A 466 -6.48 5.92 31.71
C GLY A 466 -5.92 4.60 31.18
N ALA A 467 -4.59 4.42 31.16
CA ALA A 467 -3.99 3.16 30.75
C ALA A 467 -4.31 2.03 31.73
N ARG A 468 -4.28 2.30 33.04
CA ARG A 468 -4.65 1.32 34.09
C ARG A 468 -6.11 0.90 33.99
N ASP A 469 -7.00 1.87 33.84
CA ASP A 469 -8.44 1.65 33.67
C ASP A 469 -8.73 0.79 32.42
N LEU A 470 -8.17 1.18 31.28
CA LEU A 470 -8.35 0.44 30.03
C LEU A 470 -7.77 -0.98 30.10
N ALA A 471 -6.59 -1.15 30.70
CA ALA A 471 -5.97 -2.46 30.87
C ALA A 471 -6.81 -3.39 31.77
N ALA A 472 -7.32 -2.87 32.90
CA ALA A 472 -8.20 -3.61 33.80
C ALA A 472 -9.51 -4.01 33.10
N TRP A 473 -10.11 -3.08 32.34
CA TRP A 473 -11.31 -3.35 31.56
C TRP A 473 -11.08 -4.42 30.49
N LYS A 474 -9.99 -4.32 29.70
CA LYS A 474 -9.65 -5.34 28.69
C LYS A 474 -9.42 -6.72 29.31
N HIS A 475 -8.73 -6.77 30.45
CA HIS A 475 -8.53 -8.02 31.17
C HIS A 475 -9.87 -8.68 31.56
N LYS A 476 -10.81 -7.88 32.10
CA LYS A 476 -12.17 -8.35 32.40
C LYS A 476 -12.87 -8.88 31.14
N VAL A 477 -12.84 -8.12 30.04
CA VAL A 477 -13.46 -8.52 28.76
C VAL A 477 -12.88 -9.83 28.25
N TYR A 478 -11.56 -9.98 28.17
CA TYR A 478 -10.95 -11.21 27.63
C TYR A 478 -11.22 -12.45 28.50
N ALA A 479 -11.37 -12.27 29.82
CA ALA A 479 -11.73 -13.36 30.73
C ALA A 479 -13.18 -13.83 30.57
N THR A 480 -14.13 -12.91 30.32
CA THR A 480 -15.58 -13.22 30.30
C THR A 480 -16.14 -13.45 28.91
N TRP A 481 -15.57 -12.83 27.87
CA TRP A 481 -16.10 -12.87 26.49
C TRP A 481 -16.39 -14.28 25.95
N PRO A 482 -15.58 -15.32 26.23
CA PRO A 482 -15.88 -16.69 25.79
C PRO A 482 -17.23 -17.24 26.29
N ASN A 483 -17.77 -16.70 27.38
CA ASN A 483 -19.05 -17.11 27.96
C ASN A 483 -20.23 -16.20 27.57
N VAL A 484 -19.94 -15.04 26.97
CA VAL A 484 -20.97 -14.10 26.53
C VAL A 484 -21.79 -14.70 25.39
N ARG A 485 -23.11 -14.52 25.43
CA ARG A 485 -24.04 -15.02 24.41
C ARG A 485 -25.02 -13.93 24.02
N LEU A 486 -25.41 -13.91 22.75
CA LEU A 486 -26.41 -13.01 22.19
C LEU A 486 -27.47 -13.85 21.47
N ARG A 487 -28.75 -13.50 21.60
CA ARG A 487 -29.85 -14.16 20.87
C ARG A 487 -30.98 -13.21 20.55
N LEU A 488 -31.58 -13.38 19.38
CA LEU A 488 -32.79 -12.65 19.00
C LEU A 488 -33.97 -13.09 19.90
N VAL A 489 -34.81 -12.13 20.29
CA VAL A 489 -36.02 -12.38 21.08
C VAL A 489 -37.24 -12.21 20.18
N GLY A 490 -37.97 -13.30 19.98
CA GLY A 490 -39.13 -13.35 19.10
C GLY A 490 -38.76 -13.58 17.64
N SER A 491 -39.78 -13.63 16.77
CA SER A 491 -39.60 -13.79 15.33
C SER A 491 -39.51 -12.42 14.66
N PRO A 492 -38.54 -12.22 13.75
CA PRO A 492 -38.45 -10.98 13.00
C PRO A 492 -39.65 -10.82 12.07
N ARG A 493 -40.11 -9.59 11.85
CA ARG A 493 -41.15 -9.31 10.85
C ARG A 493 -40.53 -9.37 9.44
N GLU A 494 -41.12 -10.19 8.57
CA GLU A 494 -40.66 -10.36 7.18
C GLU A 494 -41.07 -9.19 6.26
N SER A 495 -42.11 -8.43 6.62
CA SER A 495 -42.56 -7.26 5.87
C SER A 495 -43.17 -6.20 6.79
N ILE A 496 -42.99 -4.94 6.42
CA ILE A 496 -43.59 -3.76 7.05
C ILE A 496 -44.01 -2.76 5.97
N MET A 497 -44.94 -1.87 6.30
CA MET A 497 -45.32 -0.78 5.39
C MET A 497 -44.26 0.33 5.39
N ASN A 498 -44.12 1.05 4.27
CA ASN A 498 -43.21 2.20 4.21
C ASN A 498 -43.58 3.25 5.27
N GLY A 499 -42.60 3.67 6.09
CA GLY A 499 -42.79 4.57 7.22
C GLY A 499 -43.21 3.91 8.53
N GLU A 500 -43.46 2.59 8.55
CA GLU A 500 -43.67 1.83 9.78
C GLU A 500 -42.32 1.56 10.48
N SER A 501 -42.31 1.54 11.81
CA SER A 501 -41.14 1.13 12.59
C SER A 501 -41.26 -0.33 13.01
N VAL A 502 -40.16 -1.06 12.98
CA VAL A 502 -40.03 -2.40 13.54
C VAL A 502 -39.26 -2.34 14.85
N GLU A 503 -39.81 -2.98 15.90
CA GLU A 503 -39.09 -3.15 17.16
C GLU A 503 -38.34 -4.48 17.13
N ILE A 504 -37.02 -4.42 17.26
CA ILE A 504 -36.13 -5.57 17.33
C ILE A 504 -35.65 -5.69 18.78
N ARG A 505 -35.68 -6.90 19.33
CA ARG A 505 -35.26 -7.19 20.69
C ARG A 505 -34.20 -8.28 20.70
N VAL A 506 -33.14 -8.06 21.47
CA VAL A 506 -32.03 -9.01 21.61
C VAL A 506 -31.77 -9.23 23.11
N ALA A 507 -31.58 -10.48 23.52
CA ALA A 507 -31.21 -10.82 24.88
C ALA A 507 -29.72 -11.23 24.89
N ALA A 508 -28.98 -10.73 25.87
CA ALA A 508 -27.56 -11.03 26.03
C ALA A 508 -27.27 -11.56 27.44
N ASN A 509 -26.60 -12.71 27.52
CA ASN A 509 -25.90 -13.11 28.73
C ASN A 509 -24.50 -12.48 28.68
N LEU A 510 -24.24 -11.56 29.60
CA LEU A 510 -23.02 -10.74 29.62
C LEU A 510 -21.92 -11.28 30.56
N ASP A 511 -22.17 -12.39 31.27
CA ASP A 511 -21.21 -13.05 32.17
C ASP A 511 -20.39 -12.08 33.06
N GLY A 512 -21.08 -11.15 33.73
CA GLY A 512 -20.46 -10.16 34.62
C GLY A 512 -19.99 -8.85 33.95
N LEU A 513 -20.09 -8.73 32.62
CA LEU A 513 -20.00 -7.44 31.94
C LEU A 513 -21.28 -6.62 32.17
N ALA A 514 -21.12 -5.30 32.31
CA ALA A 514 -22.24 -4.38 32.38
C ALA A 514 -22.81 -4.12 30.97
N ALA A 515 -24.06 -3.66 30.88
CA ALA A 515 -24.65 -3.26 29.60
C ALA A 515 -23.83 -2.16 28.90
N ALA A 516 -23.14 -1.30 29.67
CA ALA A 516 -22.26 -0.25 29.16
C ALA A 516 -20.90 -0.76 28.66
N ASP A 517 -20.49 -1.99 29.01
CA ASP A 517 -19.25 -2.61 28.55
C ASP A 517 -19.35 -3.15 27.11
N VAL A 518 -20.55 -3.11 26.51
CA VAL A 518 -20.82 -3.63 25.17
C VAL A 518 -21.66 -2.65 24.35
N LYS A 519 -21.55 -2.78 23.02
CA LYS A 519 -22.45 -2.15 22.05
C LYS A 519 -23.14 -3.25 21.26
N VAL A 520 -24.44 -3.07 21.04
CA VAL A 520 -25.25 -3.94 20.18
C VAL A 520 -25.72 -3.12 19.00
N GLU A 521 -25.45 -3.60 17.79
CA GLU A 521 -25.77 -2.92 16.54
C GLU A 521 -26.60 -3.79 15.61
N CYS A 522 -27.53 -3.16 14.90
CA CYS A 522 -28.18 -3.71 13.72
C CYS A 522 -27.55 -3.08 12.49
N VAL A 523 -26.87 -3.91 11.68
CA VAL A 523 -26.28 -3.50 10.41
C VAL A 523 -27.28 -3.85 9.31
N VAL A 524 -27.80 -2.84 8.62
CA VAL A 524 -28.81 -2.98 7.57
C VAL A 524 -28.14 -2.76 6.22
N GLY A 525 -28.46 -3.61 5.25
CA GLY A 525 -27.80 -3.63 3.95
C GLY A 525 -28.63 -4.29 2.86
N THR A 526 -28.02 -4.37 1.68
CA THR A 526 -28.56 -5.03 0.48
C THR A 526 -27.65 -6.17 0.08
N GLU A 527 -28.18 -7.16 -0.62
CA GLU A 527 -27.38 -8.20 -1.25
C GLU A 527 -26.88 -7.71 -2.62
N ASP A 528 -25.64 -8.01 -2.96
CA ASP A 528 -25.09 -7.73 -4.29
C ASP A 528 -25.39 -8.84 -5.31
N GLU A 529 -24.97 -8.63 -6.56
CA GLU A 529 -25.22 -9.59 -7.67
C GLU A 529 -24.58 -10.97 -7.45
N HIS A 530 -23.68 -11.10 -6.47
CA HIS A 530 -22.98 -12.33 -6.12
C HIS A 530 -23.43 -12.91 -4.77
N GLY A 531 -24.47 -12.37 -4.13
CA GLY A 531 -24.97 -12.84 -2.84
C GLY A 531 -24.24 -12.24 -1.63
N GLY A 532 -23.40 -11.23 -1.82
CA GLY A 532 -22.63 -10.57 -0.76
C GLY A 532 -23.45 -9.51 -0.02
N PHE A 533 -23.41 -9.53 1.32
CA PHE A 533 -24.05 -8.50 2.14
C PHE A 533 -23.30 -7.16 2.06
N GLN A 534 -23.95 -6.13 1.55
CA GLN A 534 -23.44 -4.77 1.47
C GLN A 534 -24.06 -3.89 2.58
N PRO A 535 -23.34 -3.60 3.67
CA PRO A 535 -23.86 -2.76 4.74
C PRO A 535 -24.10 -1.33 4.24
N ARG A 536 -25.28 -0.77 4.56
CA ARG A 536 -25.71 0.59 4.18
C ARG A 536 -25.89 1.50 5.39
N HIS A 537 -26.48 0.96 6.46
CA HIS A 537 -26.83 1.71 7.66
C HIS A 537 -26.51 0.89 8.92
N ARG A 538 -26.24 1.59 10.03
CA ARG A 538 -25.99 0.98 11.34
C ARG A 538 -26.87 1.67 12.37
N PHE A 539 -27.51 0.87 13.21
CA PHE A 539 -28.41 1.36 14.26
C PHE A 539 -28.01 0.72 15.58
N GLU A 540 -27.89 1.53 16.62
CA GLU A 540 -27.51 1.06 17.96
C GLU A 540 -28.76 0.68 18.76
N PHE A 541 -28.70 -0.43 19.49
CA PHE A 541 -29.75 -0.79 20.44
C PHE A 541 -29.55 -0.09 21.79
N GLU A 542 -30.65 0.19 22.49
CA GLU A 542 -30.63 0.71 23.85
C GLU A 542 -30.86 -0.42 24.87
N PRO A 543 -30.14 -0.43 26.01
CA PRO A 543 -30.40 -1.38 27.07
C PRO A 543 -31.76 -1.10 27.73
N ALA A 544 -32.56 -2.16 27.93
CA ALA A 544 -33.94 -2.11 28.40
C ALA A 544 -34.17 -3.00 29.65
N GLY A 545 -33.16 -3.10 30.51
CA GLY A 545 -33.21 -3.87 31.76
C GLY A 545 -32.88 -5.36 31.57
N HIS A 546 -33.40 -6.21 32.47
CA HIS A 546 -33.17 -7.65 32.47
C HIS A 546 -34.47 -8.44 32.28
N ASN A 547 -34.38 -9.60 31.64
CA ASN A 547 -35.50 -10.53 31.56
C ASN A 547 -35.60 -11.45 32.79
N GLU A 548 -36.61 -12.32 32.83
CA GLU A 548 -36.90 -13.22 33.96
C GLU A 548 -35.76 -14.22 34.27
N VAL A 549 -34.92 -14.53 33.29
CA VAL A 549 -33.75 -15.43 33.43
C VAL A 549 -32.44 -14.66 33.64
N GLY A 550 -32.50 -13.33 33.82
CA GLY A 550 -31.35 -12.49 34.17
C GLY A 550 -30.52 -11.97 32.99
N GLU A 551 -30.89 -12.27 31.74
CA GLU A 551 -30.20 -11.73 30.56
C GLU A 551 -30.51 -10.24 30.40
N THR A 552 -29.54 -9.47 29.93
CA THR A 552 -29.72 -8.05 29.60
C THR A 552 -30.49 -7.94 28.29
N LEU A 553 -31.57 -7.16 28.28
CA LEU A 553 -32.39 -6.92 27.09
C LEU A 553 -31.91 -5.65 26.38
N PHE A 554 -31.78 -5.73 25.05
CA PHE A 554 -31.46 -4.61 24.17
C PHE A 554 -32.61 -4.42 23.18
N ILE A 555 -33.06 -3.17 22.99
CA ILE A 555 -34.20 -2.83 22.12
C ILE A 555 -33.78 -1.79 21.09
N LEU A 556 -34.16 -2.02 19.84
CA LEU A 556 -34.01 -1.07 18.74
C LEU A 556 -35.38 -0.86 18.09
N ARG A 557 -35.80 0.40 17.96
CA ARG A 557 -36.94 0.80 17.15
C ARG A 557 -36.44 1.31 15.81
N LEU A 558 -36.35 0.41 14.84
CA LEU A 558 -35.81 0.68 13.52
C LEU A 558 -36.91 1.19 12.60
N THR A 559 -36.69 2.36 11.99
CA THR A 559 -37.48 2.80 10.82
C THR A 559 -36.57 2.69 9.61
N PRO A 560 -36.77 1.70 8.72
CA PRO A 560 -35.86 1.47 7.60
C PRO A 560 -35.78 2.71 6.70
N PRO A 561 -34.57 3.12 6.28
CA PRO A 561 -34.38 4.37 5.55
C PRO A 561 -34.76 4.28 4.07
N LEU A 562 -34.86 3.06 3.52
CA LEU A 562 -35.17 2.81 2.12
C LEU A 562 -36.34 1.81 2.00
N PRO A 563 -37.14 1.85 0.92
CA PRO A 563 -38.07 0.77 0.58
C PRO A 563 -37.35 -0.37 -0.16
N GLY A 564 -37.97 -1.56 -0.20
CA GLY A 564 -37.45 -2.74 -0.92
C GLY A 564 -36.92 -3.84 -0.02
N LEU A 565 -36.43 -4.94 -0.63
CA LEU A 565 -35.84 -6.06 0.10
C LEU A 565 -34.54 -5.60 0.77
N GLN A 566 -34.47 -5.77 2.10
CA GLN A 566 -33.29 -5.47 2.90
C GLN A 566 -32.92 -6.66 3.74
N GLN A 567 -31.63 -6.80 3.97
CA GLN A 567 -31.07 -7.74 4.92
C GLN A 567 -30.56 -6.95 6.12
N TYR A 568 -30.62 -7.54 7.30
CA TYR A 568 -29.94 -6.98 8.46
C TYR A 568 -29.27 -8.08 9.26
N LEU A 569 -28.14 -7.72 9.86
CA LEU A 569 -27.34 -8.56 10.73
C LEU A 569 -27.22 -7.88 12.09
N ILE A 570 -27.36 -8.64 13.17
CA ILE A 570 -27.20 -8.10 14.52
C ILE A 570 -25.85 -8.52 15.05
N ARG A 571 -25.13 -7.60 15.67
CA ARG A 571 -23.85 -7.88 16.32
C ARG A 571 -23.72 -7.26 17.68
N MET A 572 -22.84 -7.83 18.50
CA MET A 572 -22.41 -7.27 19.76
C MET A 572 -20.89 -7.31 19.87
N TYR A 573 -20.29 -6.25 20.40
CA TYR A 573 -18.85 -6.14 20.62
C TYR A 573 -18.55 -5.35 21.90
N PRO A 574 -17.40 -5.57 22.57
CA PRO A 574 -17.02 -4.81 23.75
C PRO A 574 -16.75 -3.35 23.41
N TRP A 575 -17.12 -2.43 24.30
CA TRP A 575 -16.89 -1.01 24.12
C TRP A 575 -16.41 -0.33 25.40
N HIS A 576 -15.44 0.56 25.23
CA HIS A 576 -14.94 1.45 26.28
C HIS A 576 -14.59 2.81 25.70
N SER A 577 -14.84 3.88 26.45
CA SER A 577 -14.61 5.26 25.98
C SER A 577 -13.13 5.57 25.67
N LEU A 578 -12.20 4.81 26.25
CA LEU A 578 -10.76 4.94 26.06
C LEU A 578 -10.19 4.08 24.92
N LEU A 579 -11.00 3.35 24.15
CA LEU A 579 -10.49 2.60 22.99
C LEU A 579 -10.05 3.55 21.87
N SER A 580 -8.98 3.19 21.16
CA SER A 580 -8.49 3.96 20.01
C SER A 580 -9.31 3.64 18.75
N HIS A 581 -9.87 2.42 18.70
CA HIS A 581 -10.77 1.93 17.65
C HIS A 581 -11.90 1.08 18.26
N PRO A 582 -13.15 1.16 17.78
CA PRO A 582 -14.28 0.39 18.35
C PRO A 582 -14.04 -1.13 18.42
N PHE A 583 -13.32 -1.68 17.44
CA PHE A 583 -13.06 -3.13 17.33
C PHE A 583 -11.65 -3.54 17.75
N GLU A 584 -10.93 -2.67 18.47
CA GLU A 584 -9.55 -2.90 18.89
C GLU A 584 -9.37 -4.20 19.71
N THR A 585 -10.40 -4.62 20.46
CA THR A 585 -10.34 -5.84 21.26
C THR A 585 -10.35 -7.12 20.43
N GLY A 586 -10.83 -7.08 19.18
CA GLY A 586 -10.95 -8.25 18.31
C GLY A 586 -12.12 -9.19 18.65
N CYS A 587 -12.99 -8.76 19.56
CA CYS A 587 -14.14 -9.50 20.07
C CYS A 587 -15.43 -9.04 19.39
N MET A 588 -16.20 -9.98 18.83
CA MET A 588 -17.48 -9.73 18.18
C MET A 588 -18.33 -11.00 18.15
N LEU A 589 -19.63 -10.84 18.38
CA LEU A 589 -20.64 -11.90 18.26
C LEU A 589 -21.69 -11.46 17.26
N TRP A 590 -22.13 -12.37 16.38
CA TRP A 590 -23.19 -12.15 15.40
C TRP A 590 -24.41 -13.00 15.72
N VAL A 591 -25.60 -12.50 15.39
CA VAL A 591 -26.90 -13.18 15.50
C VAL A 591 -27.71 -12.96 14.23
#